data_AF-A0A831TPY4-F1
#
_entry.id   AF-A0A831TPY4-F1
#
_cell.length_a   1.000
_cell.length_b   1.000
_cell.length_c   1.000
_cell.angle_alpha   90.00
_cell.angle_beta   90.00
_cell.angle_gamma   90.00
#
_symmetry.space_group_name_H-M   'P 1'
#
loop_
_entity.id
_entity.type
_entity.pdbx_description
1 polymer ?
#
loop_
_entity_poly.entity_id
_entity_poly.type
_entity_poly.pdbx_seq_one_letter_code
_entity_poly.pdbx_strand_id
1 'polypeptide(L)'
;MPDRVPIALLVDDSCPLVHVFRCHWVDVHRRPPRTDDGREMPRFIPNAFLDRFCDVVERWGMAGKFSIVPAPGLMGDVVRGIVGHDPSLTRAWLEVAHRRLAARFDFSPEGITHNLAVDLATMSPLPESENEWSQRQDRTALTPYLTYALRLLRDAGIDCTGVTSPWVFGIEVEPEYIAAIVAAQRAVYGRTFSWYFLHMLKDPACRPWIAHRDADATLVSIPSNVDDIWWPTIFSPRTDAAFVSELADRVLTADGRGGRLVEVLAAGGWPVLLTHWQSLFSNGRETGLAVLDEVGRRIATHLGDRVEWVTCSELARRTAA
;
A
#
# COMPACT_ATOMS: atom_id res chain seq x y z
N MET A 1 -15.03 22.41 -18.98
CA MET A 1 -14.53 22.57 -17.59
C MET A 1 -13.05 22.20 -17.65
N PRO A 2 -12.14 22.87 -16.93
CA PRO A 2 -10.77 22.37 -16.86
C PRO A 2 -10.78 20.92 -16.33
N ASP A 3 -9.91 20.08 -16.88
CA ASP A 3 -9.77 18.69 -16.44
C ASP A 3 -9.36 18.67 -14.96
N ARG A 4 -10.05 17.84 -14.17
CA ARG A 4 -9.76 17.68 -12.74
C ARG A 4 -8.38 17.04 -12.56
N VAL A 5 -7.66 17.44 -11.52
CA VAL A 5 -6.35 16.86 -11.21
C VAL A 5 -6.57 15.46 -10.61
N PRO A 6 -5.90 14.40 -11.12
CA PRO A 6 -6.04 13.07 -10.55
C PRO A 6 -5.43 13.02 -9.13
N ILE A 7 -6.14 12.36 -8.22
CA ILE A 7 -5.69 12.03 -6.86
C ILE A 7 -5.83 10.53 -6.62
N ALA A 8 -4.89 9.94 -5.88
CA ALA A 8 -4.95 8.51 -5.52
C ALA A 8 -4.56 8.27 -4.05
N LEU A 9 -5.15 7.23 -3.48
CA LEU A 9 -4.81 6.69 -2.16
C LEU A 9 -4.07 5.36 -2.32
N LEU A 10 -2.85 5.30 -1.77
CA LEU A 10 -2.06 4.09 -1.63
C LEU A 10 -2.25 3.55 -0.23
N VAL A 11 -2.78 2.32 -0.15
CA VAL A 11 -2.91 1.59 1.11
C VAL A 11 -1.90 0.45 1.10
N ASP A 12 -0.94 0.53 2.01
CA ASP A 12 0.20 -0.37 2.13
C ASP A 12 0.01 -1.36 3.28
N ASP A 13 0.73 -2.47 3.24
CA ASP A 13 0.82 -3.55 4.23
C ASP A 13 -0.46 -4.36 4.49
N SER A 14 -1.49 -4.21 3.65
CA SER A 14 -2.78 -4.82 3.97
C SER A 14 -2.72 -6.34 3.89
N CYS A 15 -3.29 -7.01 4.89
CA CYS A 15 -3.34 -8.46 4.93
C CYS A 15 -4.44 -8.96 5.89
N PRO A 16 -4.96 -10.18 5.66
CA PRO A 16 -5.91 -10.79 6.59
C PRO A 16 -5.21 -11.24 7.86
N LEU A 17 -5.83 -10.98 9.01
CA LEU A 17 -5.58 -11.69 10.28
C LEU A 17 -4.11 -11.68 10.79
N VAL A 18 -3.29 -10.75 10.31
CA VAL A 18 -1.90 -10.57 10.76
C VAL A 18 -1.67 -9.09 11.00
N HIS A 19 -0.97 -8.76 12.09
CA HIS A 19 -0.41 -7.44 12.29
C HIS A 19 1.03 -7.45 11.78
N VAL A 20 1.23 -7.21 10.48
CA VAL A 20 2.52 -7.48 9.83
C VAL A 20 3.64 -6.54 10.33
N PHE A 21 3.31 -5.30 10.70
CA PHE A 21 4.27 -4.40 11.35
C PHE A 21 4.75 -4.97 12.69
N ARG A 22 3.85 -5.57 13.50
CA ARG A 22 4.24 -6.26 14.73
C ARG A 22 5.21 -7.41 14.46
N CYS A 23 4.99 -8.21 13.41
CA CYS A 23 5.92 -9.28 13.03
C CYS A 23 7.30 -8.71 12.67
N HIS A 24 7.34 -7.71 11.79
CA HIS A 24 8.57 -7.02 11.40
C HIS A 24 9.32 -6.41 12.60
N TRP A 25 8.58 -5.79 13.52
CA TRP A 25 9.12 -5.19 14.75
C TRP A 25 9.84 -6.21 15.64
N VAL A 26 9.32 -7.44 15.70
CA VAL A 26 9.89 -8.53 16.51
C VAL A 26 11.03 -9.22 15.76
N ASP A 27 10.82 -9.59 14.51
CA ASP A 27 11.73 -10.48 13.79
C ASP A 27 12.92 -9.73 13.19
N VAL A 28 12.71 -8.52 12.69
CA VAL A 28 13.76 -7.70 12.07
C VAL A 28 14.37 -6.75 13.08
N HIS A 29 13.54 -5.93 13.75
CA HIS A 29 14.06 -4.92 14.68
C HIS A 29 14.43 -5.49 16.06
N ARG A 30 14.09 -6.75 16.35
CA ARG A 30 14.37 -7.42 17.63
C ARG A 30 13.83 -6.64 18.84
N ARG A 31 12.68 -5.98 18.65
CA ARG A 31 12.01 -5.19 19.69
C ARG A 31 10.80 -5.94 20.25
N PRO A 32 10.46 -5.72 21.53
CA PRO A 32 9.21 -6.23 22.07
C PRO A 32 8.03 -5.62 21.30
N PRO A 33 6.92 -6.35 21.10
CA PRO A 33 5.74 -5.89 20.36
C PRO A 33 4.91 -4.91 21.21
N ARG A 34 5.52 -3.77 21.56
CA ARG A 34 4.93 -2.71 22.38
C ARG A 34 5.20 -1.36 21.74
N THR A 35 4.26 -0.45 21.90
CA THR A 35 4.47 0.97 21.63
C THR A 35 5.46 1.57 22.63
N ASP A 36 6.01 2.74 22.32
CA ASP A 36 7.00 3.41 23.18
C ASP A 36 6.48 3.71 24.59
N ASP A 37 5.15 3.88 24.74
CA ASP A 37 4.48 4.05 26.04
C ASP A 37 4.04 2.73 26.71
N GLY A 38 4.50 1.59 26.20
CA GLY A 38 4.38 0.28 26.84
C GLY A 38 3.11 -0.51 26.54
N ARG A 39 2.17 0.00 25.72
CA ARG A 39 0.97 -0.75 25.33
C ARG A 39 1.34 -1.88 24.37
N GLU A 40 0.67 -3.01 24.50
CA GLU A 40 0.90 -4.18 23.63
C GLU A 40 0.30 -3.96 22.23
N MET A 41 1.07 -4.32 21.20
CA MET A 41 0.57 -4.40 19.83
C MET A 41 -0.17 -5.74 19.64
N PRO A 42 -1.43 -5.73 19.16
CA PRO A 42 -2.22 -6.93 19.00
C PRO A 42 -1.61 -7.85 17.94
N ARG A 43 -1.77 -9.16 18.12
CA ARG A 43 -1.17 -10.17 17.23
C ARG A 43 -1.75 -10.15 15.81
N PHE A 44 -3.03 -9.80 15.68
CA PHE A 44 -3.74 -9.79 14.41
C PHE A 44 -4.66 -8.56 14.29
N ILE A 45 -5.02 -8.25 13.05
CA ILE A 45 -6.03 -7.25 12.70
C ILE A 45 -7.32 -8.01 12.31
N PRO A 46 -8.45 -7.79 13.00
CA PRO A 46 -9.70 -8.51 12.71
C PRO A 46 -10.27 -8.18 11.33
N ASN A 47 -10.86 -9.16 10.64
CA ASN A 47 -11.49 -8.94 9.32
C ASN A 47 -12.55 -7.83 9.32
N ALA A 48 -13.27 -7.65 10.42
CA ALA A 48 -14.28 -6.58 10.53
C ALA A 48 -13.68 -5.16 10.34
N PHE A 49 -12.36 -5.00 10.50
CA PHE A 49 -11.68 -3.75 10.19
C PHE A 49 -11.71 -3.44 8.68
N LEU A 50 -11.63 -4.46 7.82
CA LEU A 50 -11.75 -4.28 6.37
C LEU A 50 -13.12 -3.72 6.00
N ASP A 51 -14.20 -4.20 6.62
CA ASP A 51 -15.53 -3.66 6.37
C ASP A 51 -15.62 -2.16 6.71
N ARG A 52 -15.07 -1.75 7.85
CA ARG A 52 -15.05 -0.33 8.27
C ARG A 52 -14.17 0.52 7.38
N PHE A 53 -13.03 0.01 6.94
CA PHE A 53 -12.20 0.66 5.94
C PHE A 53 -12.97 0.87 4.63
N CYS A 54 -13.62 -0.17 4.12
CA CYS A 54 -14.44 -0.11 2.91
C CYS A 54 -15.57 0.94 3.06
N ASP A 55 -16.24 0.99 4.20
CA ASP A 55 -17.29 1.99 4.46
C ASP A 55 -16.78 3.43 4.32
N VAL A 56 -15.55 3.71 4.75
CA VAL A 56 -14.94 5.04 4.64
C VAL A 56 -14.57 5.38 3.19
N VAL A 57 -13.87 4.48 2.49
CA VAL A 57 -13.43 4.76 1.11
C VAL A 57 -14.60 4.82 0.14
N GLU A 58 -15.65 4.01 0.35
CA GLU A 58 -16.88 4.07 -0.45
C GLU A 58 -17.65 5.37 -0.21
N ARG A 59 -17.79 5.80 1.05
CA ARG A 59 -18.49 7.05 1.42
C ARG A 59 -17.92 8.27 0.71
N TRP A 60 -16.60 8.34 0.58
CA TRP A 60 -15.92 9.48 -0.05
C TRP A 60 -15.52 9.24 -1.51
N GLY A 61 -15.89 8.08 -2.06
CA GLY A 61 -15.54 7.70 -3.42
C GLY A 61 -14.03 7.72 -3.66
N MET A 62 -13.23 7.28 -2.70
CA MET A 62 -11.77 7.21 -2.85
C MET A 62 -11.37 6.13 -3.87
N ALA A 63 -10.20 6.30 -4.47
CA ALA A 63 -9.63 5.35 -5.42
C ALA A 63 -8.09 5.36 -5.33
N GLY A 64 -7.45 4.30 -5.81
CA GLY A 64 -5.99 4.20 -5.85
C GLY A 64 -5.51 2.75 -5.94
N LYS A 65 -4.69 2.32 -4.98
CA LYS A 65 -4.27 0.91 -4.84
C LYS A 65 -4.41 0.40 -3.41
N PHE A 66 -4.58 -0.91 -3.30
CA PHE A 66 -4.62 -1.65 -2.06
C PHE A 66 -3.66 -2.84 -2.19
N SER A 67 -2.48 -2.75 -1.56
CA SER A 67 -1.55 -3.89 -1.60
C SER A 67 -2.02 -5.02 -0.70
N ILE A 68 -1.69 -6.25 -1.07
CA ILE A 68 -1.95 -7.44 -0.27
C ILE A 68 -0.61 -8.15 -0.05
N VAL A 69 -0.19 -8.29 1.21
CA VAL A 69 1.00 -9.09 1.55
C VAL A 69 0.66 -10.58 1.37
N PRO A 70 1.30 -11.31 0.43
CA PRO A 70 0.85 -12.66 0.06
C PRO A 70 1.06 -13.74 1.15
N ALA A 71 2.15 -13.64 1.91
CA ALA A 71 2.51 -14.56 2.99
C ALA A 71 2.89 -13.77 4.26
N PRO A 72 1.92 -13.06 4.85
CA PRO A 72 2.19 -11.97 5.79
C PRO A 72 2.92 -12.45 7.04
N GLY A 73 4.08 -11.85 7.30
CA GLY A 73 4.86 -12.10 8.50
C GLY A 73 5.30 -13.56 8.68
N LEU A 74 5.38 -14.36 7.60
CA LEU A 74 5.66 -15.80 7.65
C LEU A 74 4.60 -16.63 8.43
N MET A 75 3.37 -16.12 8.55
CA MET A 75 2.30 -16.74 9.32
C MET A 75 1.30 -17.49 8.42
N GLY A 76 1.78 -18.18 7.38
CA GLY A 76 0.95 -18.79 6.34
C GLY A 76 0.84 -17.90 5.10
N ASP A 77 -0.14 -18.18 4.24
CA ASP A 77 -0.32 -17.47 2.97
C ASP A 77 -1.79 -17.29 2.59
N VAL A 78 -2.05 -16.38 1.65
CA VAL A 78 -3.41 -16.02 1.21
C VAL A 78 -4.16 -17.16 0.51
N VAL A 79 -3.47 -18.21 0.05
CA VAL A 79 -4.08 -19.36 -0.63
C VAL A 79 -4.50 -20.41 0.39
N ARG A 80 -3.61 -20.74 1.33
CA ARG A 80 -3.77 -21.83 2.30
C ARG A 80 -4.41 -21.38 3.61
N GLY A 81 -4.38 -20.09 3.89
CA GLY A 81 -4.87 -19.49 5.13
C GLY A 81 -3.75 -19.05 6.06
N ILE A 82 -4.12 -18.19 7.02
CA ILE A 82 -3.21 -17.71 8.07
C ILE A 82 -3.16 -18.71 9.22
N VAL A 83 -1.95 -19.06 9.65
CA VAL A 83 -1.67 -20.00 10.73
C VAL A 83 -2.37 -19.56 12.02
N GLY A 84 -3.07 -20.49 12.66
CA GLY A 84 -3.84 -20.24 13.87
C GLY A 84 -5.27 -19.74 13.64
N HIS A 85 -5.67 -19.55 12.38
CA HIS A 85 -7.03 -19.17 12.00
C HIS A 85 -7.65 -20.21 11.06
N ASP A 86 -8.99 -20.25 11.01
CA ASP A 86 -9.69 -21.04 10.00
C ASP A 86 -9.42 -20.44 8.61
N PRO A 87 -8.94 -21.22 7.61
CA PRO A 87 -8.67 -20.73 6.26
C PRO A 87 -9.86 -20.04 5.56
N SER A 88 -11.09 -20.33 5.98
CA SER A 88 -12.28 -19.61 5.49
C SER A 88 -12.27 -18.13 5.85
N LEU A 89 -11.64 -17.72 6.96
CA LEU A 89 -11.52 -16.31 7.34
C LEU A 89 -10.57 -15.54 6.42
N THR A 90 -9.48 -16.17 5.98
CA THR A 90 -8.58 -15.60 4.97
C THR A 90 -9.31 -15.42 3.63
N ARG A 91 -10.04 -16.46 3.18
CA ARG A 91 -10.84 -16.39 1.95
C ARG A 91 -11.92 -15.31 2.03
N ALA A 92 -12.66 -15.24 3.14
CA ALA A 92 -13.69 -14.22 3.33
C ALA A 92 -13.13 -12.79 3.28
N TRP A 93 -11.93 -12.56 3.83
CA TRP A 93 -11.27 -11.26 3.74
C TRP A 93 -10.93 -10.89 2.29
N LEU A 94 -10.38 -11.82 1.52
CA LEU A 94 -10.06 -11.62 0.10
C LEU A 94 -11.32 -11.37 -0.74
N GLU A 95 -12.39 -12.13 -0.48
CA GLU A 95 -13.69 -11.93 -1.14
C GLU A 95 -14.26 -10.54 -0.86
N VAL A 96 -14.18 -10.04 0.38
CA VAL A 96 -14.61 -8.68 0.73
C VAL A 96 -13.74 -7.64 0.03
N ALA A 97 -12.41 -7.79 0.09
CA ALA A 97 -11.48 -6.87 -0.54
C ALA A 97 -11.75 -6.78 -2.05
N HIS A 98 -11.83 -7.92 -2.74
CA HIS A 98 -12.15 -7.97 -4.16
C HIS A 98 -13.52 -7.35 -4.45
N ARG A 99 -14.59 -7.80 -3.77
CA ARG A 99 -15.96 -7.34 -4.03
C ARG A 99 -16.14 -5.85 -3.83
N ARG A 100 -15.54 -5.27 -2.78
CA ARG A 100 -15.76 -3.88 -2.38
C ARG A 100 -14.75 -2.90 -2.96
N LEU A 101 -13.53 -3.33 -3.24
CA LEU A 101 -12.44 -2.43 -3.64
C LEU A 101 -12.08 -2.51 -5.12
N ALA A 102 -12.25 -3.66 -5.81
CA ALA A 102 -11.73 -3.86 -7.19
C ALA A 102 -12.23 -2.84 -8.22
N ALA A 103 -13.39 -2.21 -8.00
CA ALA A 103 -13.91 -1.18 -8.90
C ALA A 103 -13.16 0.17 -8.80
N ARG A 104 -12.48 0.44 -7.69
CA ARG A 104 -11.83 1.74 -7.40
C ARG A 104 -10.38 1.61 -6.91
N PHE A 105 -9.92 0.40 -6.63
CA PHE A 105 -8.56 0.14 -6.18
C PHE A 105 -7.95 -0.97 -7.02
N ASP A 106 -6.76 -0.71 -7.54
CA ASP A 106 -5.90 -1.75 -8.08
C ASP A 106 -5.29 -2.58 -6.95
N PHE A 107 -5.03 -3.86 -7.19
CA PHE A 107 -4.29 -4.72 -6.28
C PHE A 107 -2.84 -4.89 -6.72
N SER A 108 -1.96 -5.09 -5.74
CA SER A 108 -0.54 -5.38 -5.93
C SER A 108 -0.03 -6.27 -4.79
N PRO A 109 0.99 -7.11 -5.02
CA PRO A 109 1.75 -7.67 -3.91
C PRO A 109 2.61 -6.58 -3.26
N GLU A 110 2.94 -6.79 -2.00
CA GLU A 110 3.94 -6.01 -1.28
C GLU A 110 4.97 -6.93 -0.65
N GLY A 111 5.97 -7.28 -1.47
CA GLY A 111 6.86 -8.40 -1.19
C GLY A 111 6.12 -9.74 -1.19
N ILE A 112 6.78 -10.77 -0.66
CA ILE A 112 6.15 -12.05 -0.30
C ILE A 112 5.66 -11.96 1.14
N THR A 113 6.49 -11.47 2.07
CA THR A 113 6.18 -11.57 3.51
C THR A 113 6.10 -10.24 4.23
N HIS A 114 6.68 -9.17 3.68
CA HIS A 114 6.86 -7.88 4.35
C HIS A 114 7.58 -8.03 5.71
N ASN A 115 8.53 -8.97 5.76
CA ASN A 115 9.24 -9.36 6.99
C ASN A 115 10.65 -9.85 6.64
N LEU A 116 10.99 -11.12 6.91
CA LEU A 116 12.23 -11.76 6.47
C LEU A 116 12.11 -12.26 5.03
N ALA A 117 13.19 -12.16 4.26
CA ALA A 117 13.24 -12.75 2.93
C ALA A 117 13.07 -14.28 3.00
N VAL A 118 12.62 -14.91 1.90
CA VAL A 118 12.39 -16.36 1.84
C VAL A 118 13.27 -17.00 0.76
N ASP A 119 13.92 -18.11 1.09
CA ASP A 119 14.51 -18.99 0.09
C ASP A 119 13.38 -19.74 -0.64
N LEU A 120 13.19 -19.46 -1.93
CA LEU A 120 12.12 -20.07 -2.73
C LEU A 120 12.29 -21.58 -2.96
N ALA A 121 13.49 -22.14 -2.80
CA ALA A 121 13.73 -23.58 -2.96
C ALA A 121 13.26 -24.36 -1.74
N THR A 122 13.48 -23.81 -0.55
CA THR A 122 13.19 -24.48 0.73
C THR A 122 11.97 -23.90 1.44
N MET A 123 11.45 -22.77 0.96
CA MET A 123 10.41 -21.96 1.59
C MET A 123 10.75 -21.56 3.04
N SER A 124 12.03 -21.50 3.37
CA SER A 124 12.52 -21.16 4.70
C SER A 124 12.92 -19.68 4.78
N PRO A 125 12.75 -19.03 5.95
CA PRO A 125 13.17 -17.65 6.12
C PRO A 125 14.69 -17.51 6.09
N LEU A 126 15.18 -16.46 5.44
CA LEU A 126 16.56 -16.01 5.46
C LEU A 126 16.83 -15.17 6.72
N PRO A 127 18.11 -15.07 7.16
CA PRO A 127 18.48 -14.32 8.36
C PRO A 127 18.55 -12.79 8.14
N GLU A 128 17.78 -12.25 7.20
CA GLU A 128 17.73 -10.83 6.87
C GLU A 128 16.34 -10.43 6.39
N SER A 129 16.00 -9.14 6.49
CA SER A 129 14.70 -8.66 6.02
C SER A 129 14.56 -8.76 4.50
N GLU A 130 13.33 -8.90 4.02
CA GLU A 130 13.00 -8.89 2.59
C GLU A 130 13.46 -7.60 1.91
N ASN A 131 13.34 -6.48 2.63
CA ASN A 131 13.86 -5.18 2.21
C ASN A 131 15.39 -5.21 2.07
N GLU A 132 16.13 -5.63 3.10
CA GLU A 132 17.61 -5.66 3.07
C GLU A 132 18.13 -6.63 2.01
N TRP A 133 17.54 -7.82 1.91
CA TRP A 133 17.92 -8.84 0.95
C TRP A 133 17.84 -8.31 -0.48
N SER A 134 16.73 -7.64 -0.82
CA SER A 134 16.46 -7.15 -2.17
C SER A 134 17.51 -6.18 -2.71
N GLN A 135 18.20 -5.43 -1.83
CA GLN A 135 19.16 -4.39 -2.21
C GLN A 135 20.43 -4.92 -2.87
N ARG A 136 20.67 -6.23 -2.85
CA ARG A 136 21.88 -6.86 -3.40
C ARG A 136 21.58 -7.96 -4.41
N GLN A 137 20.34 -8.03 -4.89
CA GLN A 137 19.91 -9.00 -5.88
C GLN A 137 19.92 -8.41 -7.29
N ASP A 138 20.05 -9.28 -8.28
CA ASP A 138 19.82 -8.93 -9.68
C ASP A 138 18.45 -9.44 -10.17
N ARG A 139 18.11 -9.16 -11.43
CA ARG A 139 16.85 -9.61 -12.02
C ARG A 139 16.69 -11.13 -12.03
N THR A 140 17.78 -11.91 -11.99
CA THR A 140 17.70 -13.38 -12.02
C THR A 140 17.15 -13.93 -10.71
N ALA A 141 17.42 -13.27 -9.58
CA ALA A 141 16.85 -13.59 -8.28
C ALA A 141 15.51 -12.85 -8.03
N LEU A 142 15.41 -11.57 -8.41
CA LEU A 142 14.20 -10.78 -8.17
C LEU A 142 13.00 -11.26 -9.01
N THR A 143 13.20 -11.65 -10.27
CA THR A 143 12.10 -12.10 -11.14
C THR A 143 11.34 -13.31 -10.57
N PRO A 144 11.98 -14.43 -10.19
CA PRO A 144 11.27 -15.55 -9.59
C PRO A 144 10.64 -15.19 -8.23
N TYR A 145 11.27 -14.31 -7.46
CA TYR A 145 10.74 -13.84 -6.17
C TYR A 145 9.42 -13.07 -6.34
N LEU A 146 9.39 -12.08 -7.24
CA LEU A 146 8.17 -11.33 -7.58
C LEU A 146 7.13 -12.20 -8.28
N THR A 147 7.57 -13.13 -9.14
CA THR A 147 6.68 -14.11 -9.78
C THR A 147 5.96 -14.95 -8.75
N TYR A 148 6.66 -15.38 -7.69
CA TYR A 148 6.05 -16.15 -6.61
C TYR A 148 5.01 -15.33 -5.83
N ALA A 149 5.34 -14.08 -5.45
CA ALA A 149 4.40 -13.17 -4.80
C ALA A 149 3.12 -12.97 -5.63
N LEU A 150 3.27 -12.67 -6.93
CA LEU A 150 2.15 -12.49 -7.86
C LEU A 150 1.33 -13.77 -8.05
N ARG A 151 1.97 -14.94 -8.11
CA ARG A 151 1.28 -16.24 -8.23
C ARG A 151 0.41 -16.55 -7.03
N LEU A 152 0.86 -16.26 -5.81
CA LEU A 152 0.04 -16.44 -4.61
C LEU A 152 -1.24 -15.61 -4.68
N LEU A 153 -1.15 -14.34 -5.13
CA LEU A 153 -2.33 -13.49 -5.28
C LEU A 153 -3.25 -13.97 -6.41
N ARG A 154 -2.69 -14.37 -7.57
CA ARG A 154 -3.45 -14.94 -8.68
C ARG A 154 -4.21 -16.20 -8.25
N ASP A 155 -3.52 -17.11 -7.58
CA ASP A 155 -4.08 -18.39 -7.13
C ASP A 155 -5.13 -18.17 -6.01
N ALA A 156 -5.07 -17.03 -5.30
CA ALA A 156 -6.10 -16.55 -4.39
C ALA A 156 -7.24 -15.77 -5.08
N GLY A 157 -7.24 -15.68 -6.41
CA GLY A 157 -8.30 -15.03 -7.20
C GLY A 157 -8.18 -13.51 -7.30
N ILE A 158 -7.02 -12.93 -6.98
CA ILE A 158 -6.77 -11.49 -7.08
C ILE A 158 -6.06 -11.18 -8.39
N ASP A 159 -6.54 -10.16 -9.12
CA ASP A 159 -5.90 -9.67 -10.34
C ASP A 159 -5.01 -8.46 -10.02
N CYS A 160 -3.68 -8.63 -10.08
CA CYS A 160 -2.74 -7.57 -9.76
C CYS A 160 -2.34 -6.77 -11.01
N THR A 161 -2.41 -5.45 -10.95
CA THR A 161 -2.02 -4.55 -12.05
C THR A 161 -0.70 -3.82 -11.82
N GLY A 162 -0.14 -3.93 -10.61
CA GLY A 162 1.16 -3.38 -10.27
C GLY A 162 1.88 -4.13 -9.15
N VAL A 163 2.97 -3.55 -8.67
CA VAL A 163 3.79 -4.06 -7.55
C VAL A 163 4.04 -2.95 -6.53
N THR A 164 4.00 -3.28 -5.25
CA THR A 164 4.38 -2.38 -4.15
C THR A 164 5.69 -2.86 -3.54
N SER A 165 6.64 -1.95 -3.37
CA SER A 165 7.90 -2.21 -2.70
C SER A 165 7.73 -2.09 -1.18
N PRO A 166 7.86 -3.18 -0.39
CA PRO A 166 7.88 -3.05 1.06
C PRO A 166 9.08 -2.19 1.48
N TRP A 167 8.83 -1.13 2.23
CA TRP A 167 9.84 -0.14 2.61
C TRP A 167 10.53 0.52 1.40
N VAL A 168 11.72 0.06 1.05
CA VAL A 168 12.52 0.55 -0.06
C VAL A 168 13.01 -0.62 -0.92
N PHE A 169 12.23 -1.70 -0.99
CA PHE A 169 12.59 -2.93 -1.69
C PHE A 169 13.10 -2.66 -3.11
N GLY A 170 14.34 -3.10 -3.36
CA GLY A 170 15.00 -2.97 -4.65
C GLY A 170 15.50 -1.57 -5.00
N ILE A 171 15.46 -0.57 -4.11
CA ILE A 171 15.87 0.81 -4.41
C ILE A 171 17.34 0.92 -4.84
N GLU A 172 18.24 0.16 -4.22
CA GLU A 172 19.68 0.20 -4.54
C GLU A 172 20.02 -0.53 -5.86
N VAL A 173 19.07 -1.30 -6.38
CA VAL A 173 19.19 -2.11 -7.61
C VAL A 173 17.99 -1.87 -8.54
N GLU A 174 17.46 -0.64 -8.54
CA GLU A 174 16.19 -0.34 -9.19
C GLU A 174 16.11 -0.77 -10.68
N PRO A 175 17.17 -0.62 -11.51
CA PRO A 175 17.13 -1.14 -12.88
C PRO A 175 16.89 -2.66 -12.99
N GLU A 176 17.45 -3.43 -12.05
CA GLU A 176 17.22 -4.88 -11.95
C GLU A 176 15.81 -5.18 -11.47
N TYR A 177 15.32 -4.39 -10.51
CA TYR A 177 13.97 -4.50 -9.98
C TYR A 177 12.89 -4.18 -11.03
N ILE A 178 13.06 -3.10 -11.81
CA ILE A 178 12.19 -2.73 -12.93
C ILE A 178 12.11 -3.86 -13.96
N ALA A 179 13.26 -4.42 -14.37
CA ALA A 179 13.30 -5.53 -15.30
C ALA A 179 12.57 -6.77 -14.75
N ALA A 180 12.75 -7.04 -13.45
CA ALA A 180 12.08 -8.14 -12.77
C ALA A 180 10.55 -7.95 -12.69
N ILE A 181 10.06 -6.75 -12.42
CA ILE A 181 8.62 -6.44 -12.38
C ILE A 181 7.99 -6.70 -13.75
N VAL A 182 8.59 -6.18 -14.83
CA VAL A 182 8.08 -6.36 -16.20
C VAL A 182 8.00 -7.85 -16.54
N ALA A 183 9.08 -8.59 -16.28
CA ALA A 183 9.13 -10.03 -16.53
C ALA A 183 8.09 -10.81 -15.71
N ALA A 184 7.96 -10.52 -14.42
CA ALA A 184 7.04 -11.21 -13.52
C ALA A 184 5.56 -10.94 -13.87
N GLN A 185 5.20 -9.69 -14.18
CA GLN A 185 3.84 -9.34 -14.61
C GLN A 185 3.44 -10.01 -15.92
N ARG A 186 4.36 -10.08 -16.88
CA ARG A 186 4.16 -10.84 -18.13
C ARG A 186 4.00 -12.33 -17.85
N ALA A 187 4.83 -12.91 -16.98
CA ALA A 187 4.83 -14.34 -16.69
C ALA A 187 3.58 -14.83 -15.92
N VAL A 188 3.01 -14.01 -15.04
CA VAL A 188 1.86 -14.40 -14.20
C VAL A 188 0.53 -13.99 -14.81
N TYR A 189 0.44 -12.77 -15.33
CA TYR A 189 -0.80 -12.14 -15.77
C TYR A 189 -0.82 -11.75 -17.25
N GLY A 190 0.24 -12.03 -18.00
CA GLY A 190 0.33 -11.68 -19.43
C GLY A 190 0.35 -10.18 -19.71
N ARG A 191 0.66 -9.35 -18.72
CA ARG A 191 0.56 -7.88 -18.83
C ARG A 191 1.77 -7.28 -19.54
N THR A 192 1.47 -6.40 -20.48
CA THR A 192 2.44 -5.52 -21.16
C THR A 192 2.39 -4.09 -20.64
N PHE A 193 1.44 -3.77 -19.76
CA PHE A 193 1.33 -2.46 -19.11
C PHE A 193 1.13 -2.67 -17.61
N SER A 194 1.98 -2.05 -16.80
CA SER A 194 1.95 -2.17 -15.33
C SER A 194 2.44 -0.89 -14.68
N TRP A 195 2.33 -0.82 -13.36
CA TRP A 195 2.92 0.21 -12.53
C TRP A 195 3.65 -0.39 -11.32
N TYR A 196 4.44 0.43 -10.63
CA TYR A 196 4.97 0.09 -9.30
C TYR A 196 5.02 1.31 -8.38
N PHE A 197 4.96 1.05 -7.08
CA PHE A 197 5.18 2.04 -6.02
C PHE A 197 6.46 1.67 -5.28
N LEU A 198 7.38 2.65 -5.20
CA LEU A 198 8.66 2.54 -4.48
C LEU A 198 9.02 3.87 -3.78
N HIS A 199 8.69 4.99 -4.40
CA HIS A 199 9.22 6.29 -4.02
C HIS A 199 8.25 7.11 -3.19
N MET A 200 8.73 7.61 -2.05
CA MET A 200 8.09 8.66 -1.27
C MET A 200 8.85 9.97 -1.46
N LEU A 201 8.33 10.86 -2.31
CA LEU A 201 9.03 12.08 -2.74
C LEU A 201 8.49 13.32 -2.02
N LYS A 202 9.41 14.19 -1.58
CA LYS A 202 9.04 15.46 -0.91
C LYS A 202 8.75 16.60 -1.89
N ASP A 203 8.96 16.40 -3.18
CA ASP A 203 8.68 17.43 -4.19
C ASP A 203 7.17 17.52 -4.48
N PRO A 204 6.50 18.65 -4.18
CA PRO A 204 5.08 18.83 -4.46
C PRO A 204 4.75 18.88 -5.96
N ALA A 205 5.71 19.20 -6.84
CA ALA A 205 5.50 19.21 -8.29
C ALA A 205 5.55 17.80 -8.92
N CYS A 206 5.90 16.79 -8.11
CA CYS A 206 6.13 15.45 -8.62
C CYS A 206 4.87 14.83 -9.23
N ARG A 207 5.10 14.04 -10.29
CA ARG A 207 4.12 13.24 -11.02
C ARG A 207 4.68 11.84 -11.28
N PRO A 208 3.85 10.83 -11.54
CA PRO A 208 4.32 9.53 -12.01
C PRO A 208 5.12 9.66 -13.31
N TRP A 209 6.06 8.74 -13.54
CA TRP A 209 6.92 8.75 -14.73
C TRP A 209 7.06 7.35 -15.33
N ILE A 210 7.33 7.29 -16.64
CA ILE A 210 7.64 6.04 -17.33
C ILE A 210 9.03 5.57 -16.90
N ALA A 211 9.09 4.48 -16.13
CA ALA A 211 10.33 3.89 -15.65
C ALA A 211 10.91 2.89 -16.66
N HIS A 212 10.06 2.25 -17.46
CA HIS A 212 10.46 1.36 -18.56
C HIS A 212 9.49 1.50 -19.73
N ARG A 213 10.03 1.53 -20.95
CA ARG A 213 9.25 1.41 -22.19
C ARG A 213 10.10 0.79 -23.29
N ASP A 214 9.59 -0.29 -23.87
CA ASP A 214 10.09 -0.87 -25.11
C ASP A 214 8.91 -1.23 -26.04
N ALA A 215 9.15 -2.05 -27.08
CA ALA A 215 8.12 -2.47 -28.02
C ALA A 215 7.05 -3.39 -27.41
N ASP A 216 7.38 -4.07 -26.31
CA ASP A 216 6.59 -5.14 -25.70
C ASP A 216 5.97 -4.73 -24.36
N ALA A 217 6.53 -3.73 -23.66
CA ALA A 217 6.10 -3.39 -22.30
C ALA A 217 6.25 -1.90 -21.96
N THR A 218 5.37 -1.43 -21.06
CA THR A 218 5.48 -0.15 -20.36
C THR A 218 5.29 -0.35 -18.86
N LEU A 219 6.21 0.21 -18.06
CA LEU A 219 6.12 0.26 -16.59
C LEU A 219 6.17 1.72 -16.14
N VAL A 220 5.21 2.12 -15.31
CA VAL A 220 5.16 3.46 -14.71
C VAL A 220 5.52 3.40 -13.22
N SER A 221 6.42 4.26 -12.78
CA SER A 221 6.66 4.53 -11.36
C SER A 221 5.63 5.55 -10.87
N ILE A 222 4.90 5.19 -9.82
CA ILE A 222 3.96 6.08 -9.14
C ILE A 222 4.56 6.44 -7.79
N PRO A 223 5.08 7.67 -7.59
CA PRO A 223 5.55 8.11 -6.29
C PRO A 223 4.39 8.61 -5.43
N SER A 224 4.52 8.51 -4.10
CA SER A 224 3.73 9.33 -3.19
C SER A 224 4.39 10.69 -3.02
N ASN A 225 3.58 11.72 -2.82
CA ASN A 225 4.05 13.09 -2.56
C ASN A 225 3.27 13.79 -1.44
N VAL A 226 2.39 13.04 -0.77
CA VAL A 226 1.75 13.41 0.49
C VAL A 226 2.24 12.44 1.56
N ASP A 227 2.80 13.00 2.63
CA ASP A 227 3.40 12.25 3.73
C ASP A 227 2.41 11.27 4.39
N ASP A 228 2.92 10.14 4.90
CA ASP A 228 2.11 9.26 5.76
C ASP A 228 1.93 9.87 7.16
N ILE A 229 0.93 10.75 7.24
CA ILE A 229 0.51 11.42 8.48
C ILE A 229 -0.25 10.49 9.43
N TRP A 230 -0.60 9.27 8.98
CA TRP A 230 -1.32 8.30 9.80
C TRP A 230 -0.35 7.50 10.66
N TRP A 231 0.89 7.29 10.23
CA TRP A 231 1.90 6.49 10.95
C TRP A 231 1.98 6.74 12.47
N PRO A 232 1.96 7.99 12.98
CA PRO A 232 2.04 8.26 14.42
C PRO A 232 0.88 7.67 15.25
N THR A 233 -0.26 7.36 14.62
CA THR A 233 -1.44 6.81 15.32
C THR A 233 -1.20 5.41 15.90
N ILE A 234 -0.24 4.64 15.36
CA ILE A 234 0.17 3.35 15.93
C ILE A 234 0.70 3.53 17.36
N PHE A 235 1.50 4.58 17.57
CA PHE A 235 2.21 4.85 18.82
C PHE A 235 1.47 5.80 19.75
N SER A 236 0.35 6.39 19.32
CA SER A 236 -0.44 7.32 20.14
C SER A 236 -1.61 6.63 20.84
N PRO A 237 -1.93 6.97 22.10
CA PRO A 237 -3.18 6.55 22.73
C PRO A 237 -4.36 7.48 22.39
N ARG A 238 -4.08 8.63 21.77
CA ARG A 238 -5.08 9.67 21.48
C ARG A 238 -6.06 9.20 20.42
N THR A 239 -7.33 9.46 20.69
CA THR A 239 -8.50 9.15 19.84
C THR A 239 -9.43 10.36 19.74
N ASP A 240 -9.08 11.47 20.40
CA ASP A 240 -9.92 12.67 20.47
C ASP A 240 -9.98 13.41 19.13
N ALA A 241 -11.08 14.13 18.92
CA ALA A 241 -11.34 14.86 17.67
C ALA A 241 -10.27 15.92 17.38
N ALA A 242 -9.62 16.49 18.40
CA ALA A 242 -8.55 17.46 18.20
C ALA A 242 -7.31 16.79 17.58
N PHE A 243 -6.94 15.59 18.05
CA PHE A 243 -5.86 14.80 17.44
C PHE A 243 -6.17 14.40 16.00
N VAL A 244 -7.41 13.95 15.75
CA VAL A 244 -7.87 13.60 14.39
C VAL A 244 -7.76 14.82 13.45
N SER A 245 -8.26 15.98 13.90
CA SER A 245 -8.18 17.22 13.11
C SER A 245 -6.74 17.67 12.89
N GLU A 246 -5.89 17.61 13.91
CA GLU A 246 -4.47 18.01 13.83
C GLU A 246 -3.72 17.21 12.75
N LEU A 247 -3.95 15.90 12.67
CA LEU A 247 -3.35 15.06 11.63
C LEU A 247 -3.97 15.34 10.26
N ALA A 248 -5.29 15.50 10.18
CA ALA A 248 -5.97 15.83 8.92
C ALA A 248 -5.52 17.18 8.35
N ASP A 249 -5.22 18.17 9.20
CA ASP A 249 -4.73 19.50 8.78
C ASP A 249 -3.41 19.42 8.00
N ARG A 250 -2.59 18.39 8.25
CA ARG A 250 -1.35 18.16 7.49
C ARG A 250 -1.62 17.78 6.04
N VAL A 251 -2.73 17.11 5.75
CA VAL A 251 -3.17 16.80 4.37
C VAL A 251 -3.94 17.99 3.79
N LEU A 252 -4.98 18.44 4.49
CA LEU A 252 -5.88 19.49 4.07
C LEU A 252 -6.53 20.13 5.30
N THR A 253 -6.34 21.43 5.50
CA THR A 253 -6.91 22.16 6.64
C THR A 253 -8.44 22.16 6.61
N ALA A 254 -9.06 22.36 7.78
CA ALA A 254 -10.52 22.41 7.91
C ALA A 254 -11.21 23.48 7.04
N ASP A 255 -10.50 24.53 6.63
CA ASP A 255 -11.00 25.56 5.71
C ASP A 255 -10.63 25.32 4.23
N GLY A 256 -9.91 24.23 3.94
CA GLY A 256 -9.49 23.83 2.60
C GLY A 256 -8.37 24.67 1.99
N ARG A 257 -7.73 25.56 2.76
CA ARG A 257 -6.75 26.53 2.24
C ARG A 257 -5.29 26.14 2.44
N GLY A 258 -4.99 25.21 3.33
CA GLY A 258 -3.65 24.75 3.63
C GLY A 258 -3.53 23.23 3.66
N GLY A 259 -2.33 22.75 3.99
CA GLY A 259 -1.98 21.34 4.01
C GLY A 259 -1.31 20.89 2.71
N ARG A 260 -0.70 19.71 2.77
CA ARG A 260 0.17 19.18 1.71
C ARG A 260 -0.53 19.04 0.36
N LEU A 261 -1.83 18.73 0.36
CA LEU A 261 -2.60 18.57 -0.87
C LEU A 261 -2.72 19.91 -1.62
N VAL A 262 -2.89 21.02 -0.89
CA VAL A 262 -2.92 22.37 -1.50
C VAL A 262 -1.57 22.73 -2.11
N GLU A 263 -0.47 22.39 -1.44
CA GLU A 263 0.90 22.60 -1.96
C GLU A 263 1.13 21.84 -3.27
N VAL A 264 0.76 20.55 -3.31
CA VAL A 264 0.90 19.71 -4.51
C VAL A 264 0.09 20.28 -5.68
N LEU A 265 -1.17 20.65 -5.43
CA LEU A 265 -2.02 21.24 -6.47
C LEU A 265 -1.49 22.57 -6.97
N ALA A 266 -0.98 23.42 -6.08
CA ALA A 266 -0.40 24.72 -6.46
C ALA A 266 0.90 24.57 -7.27
N ALA A 267 1.68 23.53 -6.99
CA ALA A 267 2.89 23.18 -7.73
C ALA A 267 2.62 22.46 -9.06
N GLY A 268 1.36 22.10 -9.35
CA GLY A 268 0.97 21.36 -10.54
C GLY A 268 1.31 19.87 -10.49
N GLY A 269 1.62 19.31 -9.32
CA GLY A 269 1.80 17.88 -9.13
C GLY A 269 0.47 17.12 -9.09
N TRP A 270 0.54 15.80 -9.01
CA TRP A 270 -0.62 14.93 -8.82
C TRP A 270 -0.63 14.39 -7.39
N PRO A 271 -1.62 14.70 -6.54
CA PRO A 271 -1.63 14.23 -5.16
C PRO A 271 -1.73 12.71 -5.09
N VAL A 272 -0.72 12.09 -4.47
CA VAL A 272 -0.71 10.65 -4.18
C VAL A 272 -0.45 10.46 -2.70
N LEU A 273 -1.50 10.01 -1.99
CA LEU A 273 -1.54 9.85 -0.55
C LEU A 273 -1.06 8.45 -0.18
N LEU A 274 -0.17 8.34 0.80
CA LEU A 274 0.26 7.07 1.35
C LEU A 274 -0.28 6.88 2.76
N THR A 275 -0.79 5.69 3.04
CA THR A 275 -1.13 5.23 4.39
C THR A 275 -0.84 3.73 4.52
N HIS A 276 -0.81 3.23 5.75
CA HIS A 276 -0.52 1.82 6.03
C HIS A 276 -1.67 1.18 6.81
N TRP A 277 -1.95 -0.09 6.53
CA TRP A 277 -3.05 -0.85 7.12
C TRP A 277 -3.07 -0.80 8.65
N GLN A 278 -1.91 -0.89 9.28
CA GLN A 278 -1.74 -0.91 10.72
C GLN A 278 -1.83 0.49 11.34
N SER A 279 -1.46 1.54 10.60
CA SER A 279 -1.66 2.92 11.05
C SER A 279 -3.15 3.29 11.00
N LEU A 280 -3.87 2.89 9.95
CA LEU A 280 -5.34 3.00 9.91
C LEU A 280 -6.01 2.23 11.06
N PHE A 281 -5.54 1.02 11.37
CA PHE A 281 -6.08 0.21 12.48
C PHE A 281 -5.72 0.77 13.87
N SER A 282 -4.57 1.44 13.99
CA SER A 282 -4.07 2.07 15.23
C SER A 282 -4.13 1.15 16.47
N ASN A 283 -3.72 -0.11 16.31
CA ASN A 283 -3.77 -1.12 17.36
C ASN A 283 -5.17 -1.28 17.99
N GLY A 284 -6.22 -1.29 17.16
CA GLY A 284 -7.61 -1.49 17.56
C GLY A 284 -8.39 -0.22 17.92
N ARG A 285 -7.74 0.96 17.85
CA ARG A 285 -8.40 2.25 18.13
C ARG A 285 -9.03 2.88 16.89
N GLU A 286 -8.50 2.53 15.72
CA GLU A 286 -8.97 3.04 14.43
C GLU A 286 -8.90 4.58 14.33
N THR A 287 -8.02 5.21 15.11
CA THR A 287 -7.76 6.65 15.04
C THR A 287 -7.30 7.04 13.63
N GLY A 288 -6.44 6.23 13.01
CA GLY A 288 -5.98 6.45 11.64
C GLY A 288 -7.12 6.37 10.63
N LEU A 289 -8.05 5.42 10.79
CA LEU A 289 -9.24 5.36 9.96
C LEU A 289 -10.15 6.60 10.14
N ALA A 290 -10.30 7.11 11.37
CA ALA A 290 -11.02 8.36 11.62
C ALA A 290 -10.34 9.58 10.97
N VAL A 291 -9.00 9.63 10.95
CA VAL A 291 -8.25 10.65 10.20
C VAL A 291 -8.50 10.53 8.70
N LEU A 292 -8.51 9.31 8.15
CA LEU A 292 -8.81 9.09 6.73
C LEU A 292 -10.23 9.54 6.37
N ASP A 293 -11.21 9.24 7.23
CA ASP A 293 -12.61 9.67 7.07
C ASP A 293 -12.73 11.21 7.06
N GLU A 294 -12.03 11.90 7.97
CA GLU A 294 -12.02 13.37 8.01
C GLU A 294 -11.30 13.99 6.80
N VAL A 295 -10.18 13.41 6.36
CA VAL A 295 -9.49 13.83 5.13
C VAL A 295 -10.41 13.67 3.92
N GLY A 296 -11.10 12.53 3.80
CA GLY A 296 -12.09 12.29 2.75
C GLY A 296 -13.20 13.34 2.72
N ARG A 297 -13.77 13.64 3.89
CA ARG A 297 -14.79 14.68 4.05
C ARG A 297 -14.29 16.04 3.58
N ARG A 298 -13.07 16.44 3.98
CA ARG A 298 -12.49 17.74 3.59
C ARG A 298 -12.20 17.83 2.10
N ILE A 299 -11.65 16.77 1.50
CA ILE A 299 -11.40 16.72 0.04
C ILE A 299 -12.72 16.84 -0.71
N ALA A 300 -13.75 16.07 -0.33
CA ALA A 300 -15.06 16.16 -0.95
C ALA A 300 -15.69 17.56 -0.82
N THR A 301 -15.53 18.20 0.35
CA THR A 301 -16.11 19.52 0.64
C THR A 301 -15.40 20.66 -0.10
N HIS A 302 -14.07 20.65 -0.13
CA HIS A 302 -13.28 21.82 -0.56
C HIS A 302 -12.62 21.65 -1.93
N LEU A 303 -12.46 20.42 -2.41
CA LEU A 303 -11.70 20.12 -3.63
C LEU A 303 -12.47 19.21 -4.61
N GLY A 304 -13.72 18.83 -4.32
CA GLY A 304 -14.48 17.87 -5.13
C GLY A 304 -14.75 18.30 -6.58
N ASP A 305 -14.62 19.60 -6.88
CA ASP A 305 -14.69 20.17 -8.22
C ASP A 305 -13.31 20.29 -8.92
N ARG A 306 -12.21 20.19 -8.15
CA ARG A 306 -10.82 20.36 -8.60
C ARG A 306 -10.06 19.06 -8.79
N VAL A 307 -10.40 18.03 -8.01
CA VAL A 307 -9.71 16.73 -8.05
C VAL A 307 -10.65 15.58 -8.40
N GLU A 308 -10.09 14.50 -8.92
CA GLU A 308 -10.82 13.27 -9.16
C GLU A 308 -10.03 12.05 -8.67
N TRP A 309 -10.71 11.20 -7.90
CA TRP A 309 -10.14 9.95 -7.42
C TRP A 309 -9.97 8.95 -8.58
N VAL A 310 -8.73 8.51 -8.80
CA VAL A 310 -8.39 7.56 -9.87
C VAL A 310 -7.58 6.38 -9.31
N THR A 311 -7.61 5.26 -10.03
CA THR A 311 -6.78 4.09 -9.71
C THR A 311 -5.32 4.33 -10.11
N CYS A 312 -4.39 3.49 -9.62
CA CYS A 312 -2.99 3.56 -10.03
C CYS A 312 -2.79 3.21 -11.51
N SER A 313 -3.56 2.27 -12.05
CA SER A 313 -3.62 1.94 -13.47
C SER A 313 -4.05 3.15 -14.31
N GLU A 314 -5.00 3.94 -13.80
CA GLU A 314 -5.45 5.15 -14.48
C GLU A 314 -4.41 6.27 -14.42
N LEU A 315 -3.77 6.49 -13.25
CA LEU A 315 -2.59 7.36 -13.15
C LEU A 315 -1.52 6.97 -14.16
N ALA A 316 -1.18 5.68 -14.23
CA ALA A 316 -0.18 5.16 -15.13
C ALA A 316 -0.54 5.39 -16.60
N ARG A 317 -1.80 5.14 -16.99
CA ARG A 317 -2.26 5.40 -18.37
C ARG A 317 -2.16 6.88 -18.73
N ARG A 318 -2.55 7.79 -17.84
CA ARG A 318 -2.46 9.23 -18.07
C ARG A 318 -1.02 9.73 -18.16
N THR A 319 -0.10 9.11 -17.43
CA THR A 319 1.34 9.38 -17.56
C THR A 319 1.92 8.87 -18.88
N ALA A 320 1.36 7.80 -19.42
CA ALA A 320 1.84 7.16 -20.64
C ALA A 320 1.26 7.74 -21.93
N ALA A 321 0.17 8.50 -21.84
CA ALA A 321 -0.55 9.17 -22.92
C ALA A 321 0.17 10.44 -23.39
#